data_AF-A0A0W0S2V0-F1
#
_entry.id   AF-A0A0W0S2V0-F1
#
_cell.length_a   1.000
_cell.length_b   1.000
_cell.length_c   1.000
_cell.angle_alpha   90.00
_cell.angle_beta   90.00
_cell.angle_gamma   90.00
#
_symmetry.space_group_name_H-M   'P 1'
#
loop_
_entity.id
_entity.type
_entity.pdbx_description
1 polymer ?
#
loop_
_entity_poly.entity_id
_entity_poly.type
_entity_poly.pdbx_seq_one_letter_code
_entity_poly.pdbx_strand_id
1 'polypeptide(L)'
;MNKLFAKIGIVSLLMSVSFFGWAESGPCKAIAISCMQNGYFKGGENAGKELVKDCVLPVSMGKKQLPNTNFSPEQLQQCKMKLAEKIKSKMQEKMQQ
;
A
#
# COMPACT_ATOMS: atom_id res chain seq x y z
N MET A 1 19.22 -43.38 -18.37
CA MET A 1 18.96 -43.39 -16.91
C MET A 1 19.17 -41.97 -16.37
N ASN A 2 18.12 -41.42 -15.74
CA ASN A 2 17.92 -40.03 -15.30
C ASN A 2 19.09 -39.41 -14.53
N LYS A 3 19.42 -38.15 -14.87
CA LYS A 3 20.17 -37.25 -13.97
C LYS A 3 19.41 -35.94 -13.77
N LEU A 4 18.68 -35.92 -12.65
CA LEU A 4 18.50 -34.78 -11.74
C LEU A 4 17.61 -33.61 -12.20
N PHE A 5 16.31 -33.90 -12.30
CA PHE A 5 15.29 -32.97 -11.81
C PHE A 5 15.37 -32.93 -10.27
N ALA A 6 16.02 -31.93 -9.68
CA ALA A 6 15.75 -31.52 -8.29
C ALA A 6 16.61 -30.31 -7.91
N LYS A 7 15.97 -29.13 -7.96
CA LYS A 7 16.01 -28.06 -6.94
C LYS A 7 15.76 -26.73 -7.63
N ILE A 8 14.50 -26.54 -8.03
CA ILE A 8 13.87 -25.23 -8.09
C ILE A 8 13.73 -24.77 -6.63
N GLY A 9 14.86 -24.40 -6.02
CA GLY A 9 14.93 -23.89 -4.68
C GLY A 9 14.61 -22.41 -4.74
N ILE A 10 13.32 -22.10 -4.68
CA ILE A 10 12.71 -20.86 -4.17
C ILE A 10 13.71 -19.71 -4.14
N VAL A 11 13.83 -19.01 -5.26
CA VAL A 11 14.24 -17.60 -5.23
C VAL A 11 13.12 -16.90 -4.47
N SER A 12 13.25 -16.86 -3.14
CA SER A 12 12.49 -15.93 -2.31
C SER A 12 12.68 -14.58 -2.96
N LEU A 13 11.60 -14.05 -3.53
CA LEU A 13 11.51 -12.64 -3.88
C LEU A 13 11.74 -11.83 -2.59
N LEU A 14 12.99 -11.58 -2.25
CA LEU A 14 13.36 -10.36 -1.56
C LEU A 14 13.19 -9.23 -2.57
N MET A 15 11.92 -8.94 -2.89
CA MET A 15 11.57 -7.59 -3.28
C MET A 15 11.81 -6.77 -2.03
N SER A 16 12.98 -6.16 -1.98
CA SER A 16 13.29 -4.98 -1.17
C SER A 16 12.26 -3.93 -1.54
N VAL A 17 11.07 -4.07 -0.96
CA VAL A 17 10.02 -3.07 -1.02
C VAL A 17 10.64 -1.85 -0.37
N SER A 18 11.09 -0.91 -1.20
CA SER A 18 11.52 0.40 -0.77
C SER A 18 10.30 1.01 -0.10
N PHE A 19 10.25 0.79 1.20
CA PHE A 19 9.07 1.05 1.96
C PHE A 19 8.85 2.54 1.92
N PHE A 20 7.67 2.85 1.41
CA PHE A 20 7.06 4.15 1.48
C PHE A 20 7.18 4.68 2.91
N GLY A 21 8.05 5.67 3.17
CA GLY A 21 8.27 6.20 4.54
C GLY A 21 7.02 6.72 5.26
N TRP A 22 5.91 7.00 4.55
CA TRP A 22 4.60 7.29 5.16
C TRP A 22 3.71 6.07 5.48
N ALA A 23 3.99 4.92 4.86
CA ALA A 23 3.26 3.66 4.96
C ALA A 23 4.00 2.71 5.91
N GLU A 24 5.30 2.91 6.10
CA GLU A 24 6.08 2.16 7.09
C GLU A 24 5.88 2.65 8.53
N SER A 25 5.48 3.91 8.69
CA SER A 25 5.37 4.60 9.98
C SER A 25 4.04 5.36 10.06
N GLY A 26 2.97 4.70 10.51
CA GLY A 26 1.71 5.39 10.81
C GLY A 26 0.44 4.55 10.71
N PRO A 27 -0.72 5.18 10.95
CA PRO A 27 -2.04 4.54 10.96
C PRO A 27 -2.46 3.92 9.62
N CYS A 28 -1.87 4.35 8.50
CA CYS A 28 -2.12 3.76 7.18
C CYS A 28 -1.32 2.48 6.90
N LYS A 29 -0.40 2.07 7.79
CA LYS A 29 0.52 0.95 7.53
C LYS A 29 -0.20 -0.35 7.24
N ALA A 30 -1.11 -0.75 8.13
CA ALA A 30 -1.86 -1.99 7.97
C ALA A 30 -2.64 -2.01 6.65
N ILE A 31 -3.32 -0.91 6.32
CA ILE A 31 -4.08 -0.74 5.08
C ILE A 31 -3.15 -0.82 3.86
N ALA A 32 -2.02 -0.12 3.88
CA ALA A 32 -1.06 -0.12 2.77
C ALA A 32 -0.43 -1.50 2.54
N ILE A 33 -0.08 -2.23 3.61
CA ILE A 33 0.45 -3.59 3.49
C ILE A 33 -0.60 -4.51 2.86
N SER A 34 -1.84 -4.45 3.33
CA SER A 34 -2.92 -5.23 2.73
C SER A 34 -3.18 -4.86 1.27
N CYS A 35 -3.10 -3.57 0.92
CA CYS A 35 -3.15 -3.12 -0.47
C CYS A 35 -2.02 -3.75 -1.30
N MET A 36 -0.79 -3.77 -0.79
CA MET A 36 0.33 -4.41 -1.48
C MET A 36 0.12 -5.93 -1.65
N GLN A 37 -0.39 -6.60 -0.63
CA GLN A 37 -0.75 -8.03 -0.70
C GLN A 37 -1.84 -8.31 -1.75
N ASN A 38 -2.69 -7.33 -2.03
CA ASN A 38 -3.71 -7.39 -3.08
C ASN A 38 -3.19 -6.92 -4.46
N GLY A 39 -1.88 -6.69 -4.59
CA GLY A 39 -1.24 -6.37 -5.87
C GLY A 39 -1.25 -4.88 -6.24
N TYR A 40 -1.51 -3.98 -5.29
CA TYR A 40 -1.36 -2.54 -5.51
C TYR A 40 0.06 -2.08 -5.18
N PHE A 41 0.63 -1.20 -6.00
CA PHE A 41 2.02 -0.77 -5.87
C PHE A 41 2.23 0.67 -6.32
N LYS A 42 3.40 1.25 -6.03
CA LYS A 42 3.76 2.61 -6.45
C LYS A 42 4.02 2.66 -7.95
N GLY A 43 3.40 3.60 -8.67
CA GLY A 43 3.52 3.68 -10.12
C GLY A 43 2.62 2.68 -10.87
N GLY A 44 1.68 2.05 -10.16
CA GLY A 44 0.64 1.20 -10.72
C GLY A 44 -0.52 1.97 -11.35
N GLU A 45 -0.48 3.31 -11.37
CA GLU A 45 -1.51 4.20 -11.92
C GLU A 45 -1.97 3.80 -13.33
N ASN A 46 -1.03 3.50 -14.24
CA ASN A 46 -1.36 3.11 -15.61
C ASN A 46 -2.13 1.78 -15.70
N ALA A 47 -2.10 0.97 -14.64
CA ALA A 47 -2.81 -0.29 -14.54
C ALA A 47 -4.01 -0.25 -13.58
N GLY A 48 -4.37 0.93 -13.04
CA GLY A 48 -5.39 1.06 -12.00
C GLY A 48 -5.03 0.35 -10.69
N LYS A 49 -3.74 0.16 -10.45
CA LYS A 49 -3.17 -0.54 -9.28
C LYS A 49 -2.30 0.38 -8.43
N GLU A 50 -2.56 1.69 -8.48
CA GLU A 50 -1.81 2.64 -7.67
C GLU A 50 -2.10 2.43 -6.19
N LEU A 51 -1.06 2.21 -5.41
CA LEU A 51 -1.17 1.90 -3.98
C LEU A 51 -2.05 2.89 -3.22
N VAL A 52 -1.85 4.19 -3.47
CA VAL A 52 -2.55 5.23 -2.72
C VAL A 52 -3.91 5.51 -3.31
N LYS A 53 -3.97 5.82 -4.62
CA LYS A 53 -5.19 6.29 -5.28
C LYS A 53 -6.23 5.18 -5.42
N ASP A 54 -5.81 3.99 -5.84
CA ASP A 54 -6.73 2.89 -6.18
C ASP A 54 -7.02 1.94 -5.00
N CYS A 55 -6.24 2.03 -3.92
CA CYS A 55 -6.43 1.18 -2.74
C CYS A 55 -6.49 1.92 -1.40
N VAL A 56 -5.40 2.52 -0.92
CA VAL A 56 -5.36 3.08 0.45
C VAL A 56 -6.43 4.16 0.65
N LEU A 57 -6.63 5.05 -0.32
CA LEU A 57 -7.65 6.09 -0.29
C LEU A 57 -9.08 5.51 -0.24
N PRO A 58 -9.53 4.69 -1.21
CA PRO A 58 -10.88 4.14 -1.17
C PRO A 58 -11.11 3.18 0.00
N VAL A 59 -10.09 2.44 0.48
CA VAL A 59 -10.20 1.59 1.67
C VAL A 59 -10.38 2.42 2.93
N SER A 60 -9.54 3.43 3.17
CA SER A 60 -9.65 4.32 4.33
C SER A 60 -10.95 5.14 4.35
N MET A 61 -11.57 5.36 3.19
CA MET A 61 -12.90 5.99 3.08
C MET A 61 -14.08 5.02 3.21
N GLY A 62 -13.83 3.72 3.38
CA GLY A 62 -14.86 2.69 3.42
C GLY A 62 -15.57 2.46 2.08
N LYS A 63 -15.01 2.96 0.97
CA LYS A 63 -15.54 2.76 -0.39
C LYS A 63 -15.06 1.46 -1.04
N LYS A 64 -14.04 0.83 -0.46
CA LYS A 64 -13.44 -0.41 -0.95
C LYS A 64 -13.07 -1.29 0.24
N GLN A 65 -13.48 -2.54 0.20
CA GLN A 65 -13.03 -3.54 1.14
C GLN A 65 -12.04 -4.46 0.42
N LEU A 66 -10.92 -4.74 1.10
CA LEU A 66 -9.95 -5.69 0.58
C LEU A 66 -10.36 -7.11 1.04
N PRO A 67 -10.25 -8.11 0.15
CA PRO A 67 -10.59 -9.48 0.50
C PRO A 67 -9.68 -9.97 1.65
N ASN A 68 -10.25 -10.77 2.55
CA ASN A 68 -9.56 -11.36 3.70
C ASN A 68 -8.93 -10.34 4.65
N THR A 69 -9.46 -9.12 4.70
CA THR A 69 -8.99 -8.09 5.62
C THR A 69 -10.15 -7.39 6.30
N ASN A 70 -10.00 -7.14 7.59
CA ASN A 70 -10.89 -6.31 8.38
C ASN A 70 -10.02 -5.30 9.12
N PHE A 71 -10.26 -4.02 8.84
CA PHE A 71 -9.63 -2.93 9.56
C PHE A 71 -10.59 -2.41 10.62
N SER A 72 -10.06 -2.02 11.78
CA SER A 72 -10.90 -1.36 12.77
C SER A 72 -11.36 0.01 12.25
N PRO A 73 -12.55 0.50 12.65
CA PRO A 73 -13.01 1.85 12.28
C PRO A 73 -11.98 2.93 12.64
N GLU A 74 -11.27 2.74 13.75
CA GLU A 74 -10.18 3.60 14.20
C GLU A 74 -9.01 3.63 13.21
N GLN A 75 -8.58 2.47 12.69
CA GLN A 75 -7.52 2.39 11.68
C GLN A 75 -7.90 3.11 10.39
N LEU A 76 -9.15 2.93 9.94
CA LEU A 76 -9.68 3.61 8.76
C LEU A 76 -9.70 5.13 8.97
N GLN A 77 -10.19 5.58 10.12
CA GLN A 77 -10.32 7.00 10.46
C GLN A 77 -8.95 7.66 10.63
N GLN A 78 -8.03 7.04 11.36
CA GLN A 78 -6.68 7.58 11.54
C GLN A 78 -5.91 7.63 10.22
N CYS A 79 -6.09 6.64 9.34
CA CYS A 79 -5.47 6.68 8.02
C CYS A 79 -6.06 7.80 7.16
N LYS A 80 -7.38 7.95 7.15
CA LYS A 80 -8.07 9.04 6.44
C LYS A 80 -7.57 10.42 6.89
N MET A 81 -7.45 10.65 8.20
CA MET A 81 -6.93 11.91 8.75
C MET A 81 -5.50 12.18 8.30
N LYS A 82 -4.61 11.17 8.42
CA LYS A 82 -3.20 11.33 8.04
C LYS A 82 -3.02 11.54 6.53
N LEU A 83 -3.87 10.92 5.72
CA LEU A 83 -3.87 11.11 4.27
C LEU A 83 -4.32 12.55 3.90
N ALA A 84 -5.37 13.05 4.57
CA ALA A 84 -5.85 14.42 4.41
C ALA A 84 -4.80 15.45 4.84
N GLU A 85 -4.16 15.25 6.00
CA GLU A 85 -3.04 16.08 6.46
C GLU A 85 -1.93 16.12 5.42
N LYS A 86 -1.52 14.97 4.87
CA LYS A 86 -0.43 14.96 3.91
C LYS A 86 -0.79 15.65 2.59
N ILE A 87 -2.03 15.52 2.12
CA ILE A 87 -2.52 16.27 0.95
C ILE A 87 -2.47 17.78 1.24
N LYS A 88 -2.89 18.20 2.43
CA LYS A 88 -2.83 19.60 2.88
C LYS A 88 -1.39 20.11 2.97
N SER A 89 -0.48 19.37 3.59
CA SER A 89 0.95 19.73 3.69
C SER A 89 1.58 19.89 2.31
N LYS A 90 1.30 18.96 1.36
CA LYS A 90 1.81 19.07 -0.01
C LYS A 90 1.27 20.27 -0.78
N MET A 91 0.03 20.72 -0.50
CA MET A 91 -0.51 21.96 -1.07
C MET A 91 0.18 23.19 -0.48
N GLN A 92 0.42 23.22 0.83
CA GLN A 92 1.11 24.34 1.47
C GLN A 92 2.58 24.45 1.00
N GLU A 93 3.30 23.34 0.87
CA GLU A 93 4.66 23.34 0.32
C GLU A 93 4.70 23.87 -1.13
N LYS A 94 3.67 23.56 -1.95
CA LYS A 94 3.57 24.06 -3.33
C LYS A 94 3.20 25.55 -3.45
N MET A 95 2.62 26.15 -2.41
CA MET A 95 2.31 27.59 -2.39
C MET A 95 3.46 28.44 -1.84
N GLN A 96 4.47 27.82 -1.22
CA GLN A 96 5.66 28.48 -0.68
C GLN A 96 6.91 28.33 -1.58
N GLN A 97 6.77 27.70 -2.75
CA GLN A 97 7.74 27.73 -3.85
C GLN A 97 7.25 28.67 -4.95
#